data_AF-A5G8Z6-F1
#
_entry.id   AF-A5G8Z6-F1
#
_cell.length_a   1.000
_cell.length_b   1.000
_cell.length_c   1.000
_cell.angle_alpha   90.00
_cell.angle_beta   90.00
_cell.angle_gamma   90.00
#
_symmetry.space_group_name_H-M   'P 1'
#
loop_
_entity.id
_entity.type
_entity.pdbx_description
1 polymer ?
#
loop_
_entity_poly.entity_id
_entity_poly.type
_entity_poly.pdbx_seq_one_letter_code
_entity_poly.pdbx_strand_id
1 'polypeptide(L)'
;MKKIIAAVALTIFAAGTALAADTITLPAKNGNVTFNHKMHQDTLKDCKICHEKGPGKIEGFGKELAHKTCKGCHEEKKAGPTKCGECHKK
;
A
#
# COMPACT_ATOMS: atom_id res chain seq x y z
N MET A 1 -26.34 -36.99 35.67
CA MET A 1 -27.37 -35.92 35.70
C MET A 1 -26.64 -34.59 35.54
N LYS A 2 -26.32 -34.18 34.31
CA LYS A 2 -27.09 -33.23 33.47
C LYS A 2 -26.96 -31.77 33.94
N LYS A 3 -25.81 -31.16 33.62
CA LYS A 3 -25.61 -29.72 33.50
C LYS A 3 -24.71 -29.47 32.28
N ILE A 4 -25.26 -29.69 31.09
CA ILE A 4 -24.75 -29.08 29.85
C ILE A 4 -25.49 -27.75 29.76
N ILE A 5 -24.80 -26.62 29.88
CA ILE A 5 -25.28 -25.34 29.35
C ILE A 5 -24.07 -24.53 28.85
N ALA A 6 -24.03 -24.35 27.52
CA ALA A 6 -23.44 -23.29 26.70
C ALA A 6 -22.00 -22.81 27.03
N ALA A 7 -20.96 -23.09 26.23
CA ALA A 7 -20.79 -22.76 24.81
C ALA A 7 -21.18 -21.31 24.46
N VAL A 8 -20.30 -20.35 24.74
CA VAL A 8 -20.10 -19.19 23.86
C VAL A 8 -18.59 -19.00 23.73
N ALA A 9 -18.04 -19.63 22.69
CA ALA A 9 -16.76 -19.26 22.14
C ALA A 9 -16.89 -17.81 21.63
N LEU A 10 -16.39 -16.87 22.40
CA LEU A 10 -16.19 -15.50 21.94
C LEU A 10 -14.93 -15.51 21.07
N THR A 11 -15.01 -16.16 19.90
CA THR A 11 -14.05 -15.95 18.84
C THR A 11 -14.20 -14.50 18.42
N ILE A 12 -13.32 -13.64 18.95
CA ILE A 12 -13.11 -12.30 18.45
C ILE A 12 -12.66 -12.47 17.00
N PHE A 13 -13.62 -12.42 16.09
CA PHE A 13 -13.37 -12.20 14.68
C PHE A 13 -12.90 -10.75 14.60
N ALA A 14 -11.60 -10.55 14.84
CA ALA A 14 -10.91 -9.35 14.40
C ALA A 14 -10.96 -9.39 12.87
N ALA A 15 -12.08 -8.94 12.30
CA ALA A 15 -12.13 -8.45 10.94
C ALA A 15 -11.13 -7.28 10.92
N GLY A 16 -9.88 -7.61 10.61
CA GLY A 16 -8.82 -6.63 10.47
C GLY A 16 -9.23 -5.70 9.35
N THR A 17 -9.77 -4.54 9.72
CA THR A 17 -9.80 -3.40 8.83
C THR A 17 -8.34 -3.13 8.49
N ALA A 18 -7.89 -3.60 7.33
CA ALA A 18 -6.60 -3.27 6.77
C ALA A 18 -6.64 -1.78 6.42
N LEU A 19 -6.50 -0.92 7.44
CA LEU A 19 -6.29 0.51 7.26
C LEU A 19 -4.98 0.63 6.49
N ALA A 20 -5.07 1.19 5.28
CA ALA A 20 -3.87 1.48 4.51
C ALA A 20 -3.03 2.50 5.29
N ALA A 21 -1.74 2.23 5.47
CA ALA A 21 -0.85 3.14 6.18
C ALA A 21 -0.76 4.47 5.43
N ASP A 22 -0.76 5.59 6.15
CA ASP A 22 -0.66 6.92 5.53
C ASP A 22 0.67 7.11 4.79
N THR A 23 1.74 6.57 5.37
CA THR A 23 3.07 6.55 4.76
C THR A 23 3.64 5.13 4.83
N ILE A 24 4.24 4.69 3.74
CA ILE A 24 4.82 3.37 3.58
C ILE A 24 6.30 3.52 3.25
N THR A 25 7.17 2.82 3.98
CA THR A 25 8.58 2.70 3.61
C THR A 25 8.76 1.49 2.70
N LEU A 26 9.24 1.72 1.49
CA LEU A 26 9.59 0.68 0.53
C LEU A 26 11.09 0.43 0.63
N PRO A 27 11.53 -0.70 1.21
CA PRO A 27 12.94 -1.00 1.36
C PRO A 27 13.57 -1.27 -0.01
N ALA A 28 14.73 -0.66 -0.27
CA ALA A 28 15.48 -0.88 -1.49
C ALA A 28 17.00 -0.76 -1.23
N LYS A 29 17.78 -1.59 -1.92
CA LYS A 29 19.25 -1.67 -1.72
C LYS A 29 19.97 -0.34 -1.99
N ASN A 30 19.41 0.51 -2.83
CA ASN A 30 19.96 1.80 -3.23
C ASN A 30 19.44 2.99 -2.41
N GLY A 31 18.71 2.74 -1.31
CA GLY A 31 18.09 3.75 -0.46
C GLY A 31 16.59 3.50 -0.39
N ASN A 32 16.03 3.58 0.82
CA ASN A 32 14.60 3.37 1.03
C ASN A 32 13.80 4.48 0.33
N VAL A 33 12.60 4.12 -0.13
CA VAL A 33 11.66 5.07 -0.71
C VAL A 33 10.54 5.29 0.29
N THR A 34 10.35 6.54 0.71
CA THR A 34 9.20 6.92 1.54
C THR A 34 8.05 7.27 0.63
N PHE A 35 6.97 6.49 0.69
CA PHE A 35 5.78 6.67 -0.12
C PHE A 35 4.63 7.20 0.74
N ASN A 36 4.26 8.46 0.53
CA ASN A 36 3.10 9.05 1.20
C ASN A 36 1.81 8.60 0.49
N HIS A 37 1.31 7.43 0.88
CA HIS A 37 0.12 6.80 0.29
C HIS A 37 -1.13 7.65 0.48
N LYS A 38 -1.31 8.28 1.66
CA LYS A 38 -2.46 9.16 1.92
C LYS A 38 -2.52 10.35 0.98
N MET A 39 -1.37 11.01 0.75
CA MET A 39 -1.29 12.13 -0.20
C MET A 39 -1.68 11.70 -1.62
N HIS A 40 -1.23 10.53 -2.07
CA HIS A 40 -1.62 10.00 -3.38
C HIS A 40 -3.11 9.69 -3.44
N GLN A 41 -3.68 9.09 -2.39
CA GLN A 41 -5.11 8.83 -2.29
C GLN A 41 -5.93 10.12 -2.38
N ASP A 42 -5.53 11.17 -1.65
CA ASP A 42 -6.25 12.45 -1.61
C ASP A 42 -6.16 13.23 -2.92
N THR A 43 -5.02 13.09 -3.60
CA THR A 43 -4.77 13.78 -4.88
C THR A 43 -5.46 13.07 -6.03
N LEU A 44 -5.34 11.74 -6.11
CA LEU A 44 -5.81 10.96 -7.25
C LEU A 44 -7.28 10.53 -7.12
N LYS A 45 -7.76 10.31 -5.89
CA LYS A 45 -9.14 9.87 -5.57
C LYS A 45 -9.63 8.63 -6.32
N ASP A 46 -8.73 7.89 -6.97
CA ASP A 46 -9.01 6.63 -7.65
C ASP A 46 -7.98 5.58 -7.24
N CYS A 47 -8.43 4.60 -6.46
CA CYS A 47 -7.60 3.51 -5.98
C CYS A 47 -7.12 2.59 -7.11
N LYS A 48 -7.87 2.51 -8.22
CA LYS A 48 -7.58 1.58 -9.32
C LYS A 48 -6.35 1.97 -10.13
N ILE A 49 -5.90 3.23 -10.03
CA ILE A 49 -4.66 3.70 -10.67
C ILE A 49 -3.44 2.87 -10.21
N CYS A 50 -3.45 2.40 -8.96
CA CYS A 50 -2.40 1.53 -8.42
C CYS A 50 -2.91 0.11 -8.11
N HIS A 51 -4.17 -0.03 -7.72
CA HIS A 51 -4.77 -1.29 -7.28
C HIS A 51 -5.80 -1.81 -8.29
N GLU A 52 -5.32 -2.38 -9.39
CA GLU A 52 -6.19 -2.90 -10.48
C GLU A 52 -7.20 -3.95 -9.97
N LYS A 53 -6.78 -4.82 -9.04
CA LYS A 53 -7.62 -5.86 -8.42
C LYS A 53 -8.40 -5.39 -7.18
N GLY A 54 -8.35 -4.10 -6.87
CA GLY A 54 -8.93 -3.51 -5.66
C GLY A 54 -7.92 -3.35 -4.51
N PRO A 55 -8.26 -2.54 -3.48
CA PRO A 55 -7.34 -2.19 -2.40
C PRO A 55 -6.80 -3.41 -1.68
N GLY A 56 -5.50 -3.41 -1.39
CA GLY A 56 -4.81 -4.53 -0.76
C GLY A 56 -3.35 -4.60 -1.15
N LYS A 57 -2.66 -5.70 -0.82
CA LYS A 57 -1.28 -5.91 -1.29
C LYS A 57 -1.29 -6.05 -2.81
N ILE A 58 -0.42 -5.29 -3.49
CA ILE A 58 -0.22 -5.44 -4.93
C ILE A 58 0.67 -6.66 -5.14
N GLU A 59 0.11 -7.70 -5.77
CA GLU A 59 0.84 -8.92 -6.11
C GLU A 59 1.98 -8.59 -7.09
N GLY A 60 3.16 -9.16 -6.84
CA GLY A 60 4.34 -8.90 -7.68
C GLY A 60 4.93 -7.50 -7.55
N PHE A 61 4.55 -6.72 -6.53
CA PHE A 61 5.15 -5.40 -6.29
C PHE A 61 6.66 -5.52 -6.07
N GLY A 62 7.41 -4.78 -6.88
CA GLY A 62 8.87 -4.79 -6.90
C GLY A 62 9.43 -3.70 -7.79
N LYS A 63 10.74 -3.72 -8.04
CA LYS A 63 11.46 -2.68 -8.78
C LYS A 63 10.83 -2.33 -10.12
N GLU A 64 10.52 -3.33 -10.95
CA GLU A 64 10.01 -3.11 -12.31
C GLU A 64 8.63 -2.46 -12.28
N LEU A 65 7.73 -2.98 -11.43
CA LEU A 65 6.40 -2.41 -11.25
C LEU A 65 6.48 -1.00 -10.67
N ALA A 66 7.33 -0.76 -9.67
CA ALA A 66 7.50 0.57 -9.08
C ALA A 66 8.03 1.59 -10.10
N HIS A 67 9.00 1.24 -10.94
CA HIS A 67 9.47 2.14 -11.98
C HIS A 67 8.46 2.36 -13.10
N LYS A 68 7.65 1.34 -13.44
CA LYS A 68 6.57 1.49 -14.43
C LYS A 68 5.44 2.35 -13.89
N THR A 69 4.97 2.08 -12.68
CA THR A 69 3.79 2.71 -12.09
C THR A 69 4.13 4.06 -11.46
N CYS A 70 5.11 4.12 -10.55
CA CYS A 70 5.43 5.36 -9.82
C CYS A 70 6.11 6.37 -10.75
N LYS A 71 7.25 6.00 -11.35
CA LYS A 71 8.01 6.91 -12.23
C LYS A 71 7.24 7.20 -13.52
N GLY A 72 6.62 6.19 -14.13
CA GLY A 72 5.82 6.38 -15.35
C GLY A 72 4.68 7.38 -15.17
N CYS A 73 3.91 7.27 -14.07
CA CYS A 73 2.86 8.24 -13.76
C CYS A 73 3.43 9.66 -13.55
N HIS A 74 4.53 9.79 -12.80
CA HIS A 74 5.16 11.09 -12.57
C HIS A 74 5.69 11.73 -13.86
N GLU A 75 6.23 10.94 -14.78
CA GLU A 75 6.69 11.40 -16.09
C GLU A 75 5.52 11.86 -16.96
N GLU A 76 4.45 11.05 -17.05
CA GLU A 76 3.27 11.36 -17.85
C GLU A 76 2.55 12.62 -17.34
N LYS A 77 2.34 12.72 -16.02
CA LYS A 77 1.66 13.86 -15.39
C LYS A 77 2.58 15.06 -15.20
N LYS A 78 3.88 14.91 -15.47
CA LYS A 78 4.92 15.91 -15.17
C LYS A 78 4.84 16.43 -13.73
N ALA A 79 4.53 15.53 -12.80
CA ALA A 79 4.28 15.85 -11.40
C ALA A 79 4.85 14.73 -10.52
N GLY A 80 5.72 15.10 -9.58
CA GLY A 80 6.40 14.16 -8.70
C GLY A 80 7.82 13.80 -9.15
N PRO A 81 8.56 13.04 -8.32
CA PRO A 81 9.96 12.71 -8.54
C PRO A 81 10.17 11.73 -9.69
N THR A 82 11.18 11.99 -10.53
CA THR A 82 11.54 11.13 -11.67
C THR A 82 13.01 10.71 -11.66
N LYS A 83 13.85 11.37 -10.85
CA LYS A 83 15.27 11.04 -10.73
C LYS A 83 15.52 10.07 -9.57
N CYS A 84 16.55 9.24 -9.71
CA CYS A 84 16.87 8.17 -8.75
C CYS A 84 16.94 8.67 -7.30
N GLY A 85 17.68 9.75 -7.05
CA GLY A 85 17.89 10.30 -5.70
C GLY A 85 16.73 11.14 -5.17
N GLU A 86 15.71 11.42 -5.98
CA GLU A 86 14.49 12.08 -5.51
C GLU A 86 13.56 11.08 -4.80
N CYS A 87 13.56 9.82 -5.24
CA CYS A 87 12.84 8.72 -4.59
C CYS A 87 13.69 7.96 -3.56
N HIS A 88 14.90 7.54 -3.95
CA HIS A 88 15.76 6.70 -3.12
C HIS A 88 16.61 7.56 -2.20
N LYS A 89 16.23 7.63 -0.93
CA LYS A 89 16.98 8.33 0.11
C LYS A 89 17.77 7.31 0.92
N LYS A 90 19.08 7.51 1.01
CA LYS A 90 19.97 6.74 1.89
C LYS A 90 20.03 7.38 3.26
#